data_AF-A0A7V2WRM5-F1
#
_entry.id   AF-A0A7V2WRM5-F1
#
_cell.length_a   1.000
_cell.length_b   1.000
_cell.length_c   1.000
_cell.angle_alpha   90.00
_cell.angle_beta   90.00
_cell.angle_gamma   90.00
#
_symmetry.space_group_name_H-M   'P 1'
#
loop_
_entity.id
_entity.type
_entity.pdbx_description
1 polymer ?
#
loop_
_entity_poly.entity_id
_entity_poly.type
_entity_poly.pdbx_seq_one_letter_code
_entity_poly.pdbx_strand_id
1 'polypeptide(L)'
;MIDEAQKLMLKFKQEKFAINLMTMVILAPIVEEILFRQLMFKTFANYLSKFMAGFIVSLLFALIHFSFTDALPLFIASSFYVYLTIKSESIIPAIIAHVFNNGLTFFSYFYLLQHF
;
A
#
# COMPACT_ATOMS: atom_id res chain seq x y z
N MET A 1 20.21 -24.89 27.09
CA MET A 1 18.75 -24.80 26.81
C MET A 1 18.29 -23.36 26.59
N ILE A 2 18.70 -22.38 27.41
CA ILE A 2 18.29 -20.97 27.25
C ILE A 2 18.85 -20.31 25.96
N ASP A 3 20.10 -20.59 25.60
CA ASP A 3 20.73 -20.01 24.39
C ASP A 3 20.08 -20.47 23.08
N GLU A 4 19.66 -21.74 23.00
CA GLU A 4 18.97 -22.29 21.83
C GLU A 4 17.57 -21.69 21.68
N ALA A 5 16.86 -21.48 22.79
CA ALA A 5 15.58 -20.79 22.78
C ALA A 5 15.73 -19.32 22.32
N GLN A 6 16.77 -18.62 22.76
CA GLN A 6 17.04 -17.24 22.32
C GLN A 6 17.39 -17.15 20.83
N LYS A 7 18.23 -18.05 20.31
CA LYS A 7 18.55 -18.13 18.86
C LYS A 7 17.30 -18.40 18.03
N LEU A 8 16.45 -19.33 18.49
CA LEU A 8 15.20 -19.66 17.82
C LEU A 8 14.26 -18.44 17.77
N MET A 9 14.12 -17.72 18.88
CA MET A 9 13.31 -16.50 18.95
C MET A 9 13.84 -15.39 18.03
N LEU A 10 15.17 -15.24 17.92
CA LEU A 10 15.79 -14.27 17.02
C LEU A 10 15.47 -14.61 15.55
N LYS A 11 15.62 -15.89 15.18
CA LYS A 11 15.30 -16.38 13.83
C LYS A 11 13.83 -16.13 13.48
N PHE A 12 12.91 -16.44 14.39
CA PHE A 12 11.49 -16.16 14.20
C PHE A 12 11.18 -14.67 13.99
N LYS A 13 11.84 -13.77 14.74
CA LYS A 13 11.68 -12.32 14.55
C LYS A 13 12.17 -11.88 13.16
N GLN A 14 13.31 -12.40 12.70
CA GLN A 14 13.86 -12.08 11.38
C GLN A 14 12.96 -12.59 10.25
N GLU A 15 12.46 -13.83 10.35
CA GLU A 15 11.54 -14.40 9.37
C GLU A 15 10.24 -13.60 9.29
N LYS A 16 9.63 -13.25 10.43
CA LYS A 16 8.42 -12.40 10.45
C LYS A 16 8.67 -11.03 9.84
N PHE A 17 9.82 -10.42 10.12
CA PHE A 17 10.18 -9.13 9.53
C PHE A 17 10.27 -9.24 8.01
N ALA A 18 10.99 -10.25 7.49
CA ALA A 18 11.14 -10.45 6.05
C ALA A 18 9.81 -10.73 5.36
N ILE A 19 8.95 -11.57 5.95
CA ILE A 19 7.63 -11.87 5.42
C ILE A 19 6.78 -10.60 5.36
N ASN A 20 6.69 -9.84 6.46
CA ASN A 20 5.88 -8.62 6.49
C ASN A 20 6.38 -7.56 5.51
N LEU A 21 7.70 -7.41 5.36
CA LEU A 21 8.28 -6.51 4.38
C LEU A 21 7.84 -6.92 2.96
N MET A 22 8.01 -8.19 2.59
CA MET A 22 7.63 -8.67 1.26
C MET A 22 6.12 -8.53 1.00
N THR A 23 5.27 -8.87 1.97
CA THR A 23 3.82 -8.87 1.77
C THR A 23 3.23 -7.46 1.81
N MET A 24 3.55 -6.66 2.83
CA MET A 24 2.92 -5.36 3.07
C MET A 24 3.53 -4.23 2.23
N VAL A 25 4.84 -4.31 1.94
CA VAL A 25 5.53 -3.24 1.21
C VAL A 25 5.56 -3.49 -0.29
N ILE A 26 5.58 -4.76 -0.73
CA ILE A 26 5.75 -5.09 -2.14
C ILE A 26 4.48 -5.71 -2.73
N LEU A 27 4.08 -6.89 -2.24
CA LEU A 27 3.01 -7.67 -2.86
C LEU A 27 1.64 -7.00 -2.75
N ALA A 28 1.29 -6.46 -1.58
CA ALA A 28 0.01 -5.79 -1.37
C ALA A 28 -0.15 -4.57 -2.30
N PRO A 29 0.80 -3.60 -2.35
CA PRO A 29 0.73 -2.50 -3.32
C PRO A 29 0.57 -2.95 -4.78
N ILE A 30 1.30 -3.98 -5.22
CA ILE A 30 1.19 -4.48 -6.59
C ILE A 30 -0.24 -4.98 -6.88
N VAL A 31 -0.78 -5.81 -6.00
CA VAL A 31 -2.13 -6.37 -6.16
C VAL A 31 -3.19 -5.27 -6.11
N GLU A 32 -3.04 -4.33 -5.19
CA GLU A 32 -3.93 -3.19 -5.05
C GLU A 32 -3.90 -2.28 -6.28
N GLU A 33 -2.73 -1.96 -6.84
CA GLU A 33 -2.67 -1.18 -8.08
C GLU A 33 -3.31 -1.91 -9.26
N ILE A 34 -3.13 -3.23 -9.38
CA ILE A 34 -3.81 -4.00 -10.43
C ILE A 34 -5.33 -3.92 -10.25
N LEU A 35 -5.83 -4.14 -9.02
CA LEU A 35 -7.27 -4.12 -8.74
C LEU A 35 -7.87 -2.72 -8.94
N PHE A 36 -7.29 -1.71 -8.32
CA PHE A 36 -7.89 -0.38 -8.29
C PHE A 36 -7.63 0.43 -9.56
N ARG A 37 -6.44 0.31 -10.17
CA ARG A 37 -6.03 1.19 -11.29
C ARG A 37 -6.23 0.49 -12.63
N GLN A 38 -5.81 -0.77 -12.75
CA GLN A 38 -5.97 -1.50 -14.01
C GLN A 38 -7.40 -1.99 -14.22
N LEU A 39 -8.07 -2.50 -13.17
CA LEU A 39 -9.45 -2.97 -13.29
C LEU A 39 -10.46 -1.85 -13.00
N MET A 40 -10.61 -1.42 -11.74
CA MET A 40 -11.72 -0.54 -11.34
C MET A 40 -11.68 0.84 -12.01
N PHE A 41 -10.55 1.55 -11.97
CA PHE A 41 -10.43 2.88 -12.57
C PHE A 41 -10.70 2.85 -14.07
N LYS A 42 -10.10 1.92 -14.81
CA LYS A 42 -10.35 1.78 -16.25
C LYS A 42 -11.81 1.44 -16.55
N THR A 43 -12.43 0.56 -15.77
CA THR A 43 -13.85 0.24 -15.92
C THR A 43 -14.73 1.47 -15.69
N PHE A 44 -14.53 2.23 -14.61
CA PHE A 44 -15.32 3.44 -14.34
C PHE A 44 -15.06 4.56 -15.32
N ALA A 45 -13.84 4.72 -15.81
CA ALA A 45 -13.48 5.73 -16.82
C ALA A 45 -14.16 5.49 -18.19
N ASN A 46 -14.73 4.31 -18.44
CA ASN A 46 -15.55 4.06 -19.63
C ASN A 46 -16.96 4.67 -19.53
N TYR A 47 -17.44 4.97 -18.32
CA TYR A 47 -18.80 5.45 -18.06
C TYR A 47 -18.84 6.83 -17.40
N LEU A 48 -17.73 7.29 -16.80
CA LEU A 48 -17.62 8.52 -16.03
C LEU A 48 -16.45 9.37 -16.52
N SER A 49 -16.44 10.65 -16.15
CA SER A 49 -15.24 11.48 -16.35
C SER A 49 -14.06 10.92 -15.55
N LYS A 50 -12.82 11.07 -16.06
CA LYS A 50 -11.60 10.61 -15.36
C LYS A 50 -11.51 11.14 -13.93
N PHE A 51 -11.99 12.37 -13.71
CA PHE A 51 -12.04 12.97 -12.39
C PHE A 51 -13.00 12.22 -11.45
N MET A 52 -14.25 11.97 -11.89
CA MET A 52 -15.24 11.27 -11.08
C MET A 52 -14.84 9.80 -10.84
N ALA A 53 -14.34 9.12 -11.88
CA ALA A 53 -13.81 7.77 -11.74
C ALA A 53 -12.66 7.71 -10.72
N GLY A 54 -11.74 8.67 -10.78
CA GLY A 54 -10.63 8.78 -9.83
C GLY A 54 -11.09 9.04 -8.40
N PHE A 55 -12.04 9.95 -8.21
CA PHE A 55 -12.63 10.24 -6.90
C PHE A 55 -13.27 8.99 -6.29
N ILE A 56 -14.11 8.28 -7.06
CA ILE A 56 -14.79 7.06 -6.58
C ILE A 56 -13.76 5.98 -6.24
N VAL A 57 -12.78 5.72 -7.10
CA VAL A 57 -11.73 4.71 -6.85
C VAL A 57 -10.94 5.05 -5.59
N SER A 58 -10.57 6.31 -5.39
CA SER A 58 -9.85 6.73 -4.19
C SER A 58 -10.68 6.63 -2.92
N LEU A 59 -11.97 6.94 -3.00
CA LEU A 59 -12.87 6.79 -1.88
C LEU A 59 -13.04 5.30 -1.50
N LEU A 60 -13.27 4.43 -2.50
CA LEU A 60 -13.38 2.99 -2.27
C LEU A 60 -12.08 2.41 -1.71
N PHE A 61 -10.92 2.84 -2.22
CA PHE A 61 -9.62 2.44 -1.69
C PHE A 61 -9.50 2.79 -0.21
N ALA A 62 -9.81 4.02 0.20
CA ALA A 62 -9.77 4.41 1.60
C ALA A 62 -10.76 3.63 2.48
N LEU A 63 -11.98 3.41 2.00
CA LEU A 63 -13.04 2.76 2.79
C LEU A 63 -12.77 1.27 3.06
N ILE A 64 -12.15 0.54 2.11
CA ILE A 64 -11.89 -0.90 2.29
C ILE A 64 -10.79 -1.20 3.34
N HIS A 65 -10.06 -0.18 3.78
CA HIS A 65 -9.02 -0.32 4.82
C HIS A 65 -9.60 -0.26 6.23
N PHE A 66 -10.90 0.04 6.39
CA PHE A 66 -11.63 0.01 7.67
C PHE A 66 -10.96 0.80 8.81
N SER A 67 -10.21 1.85 8.49
CA SER A 67 -9.53 2.73 9.46
C SER A 67 -9.96 4.16 9.23
N PHE A 68 -10.66 4.75 10.21
CA PHE A 68 -11.11 6.14 10.12
C PHE A 68 -9.94 7.13 10.20
N THR A 69 -8.91 6.80 10.99
CA THR A 69 -7.71 7.64 11.13
C THR A 69 -6.89 7.69 9.85
N ASP A 70 -6.87 6.58 9.09
CA ASP A 70 -6.08 6.47 7.87
C ASP A 70 -6.89 6.84 6.62
N ALA A 71 -8.22 6.97 6.72
CA ALA A 71 -9.10 7.21 5.59
C ALA A 71 -8.67 8.43 4.74
N LEU A 72 -8.38 9.56 5.37
CA LEU A 72 -7.96 10.77 4.65
C LEU A 72 -6.56 10.61 4.01
N PRO A 73 -5.51 10.15 4.73
CA PRO A 73 -4.22 9.80 4.13
C PRO A 73 -4.33 8.84 2.94
N LEU A 74 -5.10 7.75 3.09
CA LEU A 74 -5.29 6.73 2.05
C LEU A 74 -6.04 7.30 0.83
N PHE A 75 -7.03 8.15 1.04
CA PHE A 75 -7.73 8.83 -0.04
C PHE A 75 -6.79 9.74 -0.85
N ILE A 76 -5.92 10.50 -0.16
CA ILE A 76 -4.94 11.39 -0.80
C ILE A 76 -3.91 10.57 -1.57
N ALA A 77 -3.34 9.53 -0.95
CA ALA A 77 -2.39 8.62 -1.58
C ALA A 77 -2.99 7.97 -2.83
N SER A 78 -4.20 7.42 -2.73
CA SER A 78 -4.87 6.83 -3.88
C SER A 78 -5.13 7.82 -5.00
N SER A 79 -5.52 9.05 -4.66
CA SER A 79 -5.77 10.10 -5.66
C SER A 79 -4.50 10.46 -6.40
N PHE A 80 -3.36 10.47 -5.71
CA PHE A 80 -2.05 10.63 -6.33
C PHE A 80 -1.69 9.45 -7.25
N TYR A 81 -1.94 8.20 -6.84
CA TYR A 81 -1.69 7.01 -7.67
C TYR A 81 -2.57 6.97 -8.93
N VAL A 82 -3.84 7.39 -8.83
CA VAL A 82 -4.71 7.59 -9.98
C VAL A 82 -4.14 8.66 -10.91
N TYR A 83 -3.70 9.80 -10.38
CA TYR A 83 -3.08 10.85 -11.18
C TYR A 83 -1.84 10.34 -11.94
N LEU A 84 -0.95 9.59 -11.28
CA LEU A 84 0.21 8.97 -11.92
C LEU A 84 -0.20 8.02 -13.05
N THR A 85 -1.24 7.21 -12.81
CA THR A 85 -1.78 6.28 -13.81
C THR A 85 -2.32 7.02 -15.03
N ILE A 86 -3.06 8.12 -14.82
CA ILE A 86 -3.60 8.94 -15.91
C ILE A 86 -2.47 9.61 -16.69
N LYS A 87 -1.45 10.14 -15.99
CA LYS A 87 -0.39 10.93 -16.62
C LYS A 87 0.60 10.08 -17.40
N SER A 88 0.87 8.87 -16.92
CA SER A 88 1.86 7.95 -17.51
C SER A 88 1.25 6.88 -18.41
N GLU A 89 -0.09 6.78 -18.44
CA GLU A 89 -0.83 5.71 -19.12
C GLU A 89 -0.39 4.29 -18.70
N SER A 90 0.21 4.17 -17.51
CA SER A 90 0.78 2.96 -16.97
C SER A 90 0.55 2.87 -15.46
N ILE A 91 0.37 1.65 -14.94
CA ILE A 91 0.28 1.42 -13.49
C ILE A 91 1.65 1.38 -12.81
N ILE A 92 2.75 1.27 -13.58
CA ILE A 92 4.08 1.06 -13.02
C ILE A 92 4.53 2.25 -12.14
N PRO A 93 4.35 3.53 -12.52
CA PRO A 93 4.70 4.64 -11.64
C PRO A 93 3.88 4.66 -10.35
N ALA A 94 2.61 4.26 -10.41
CA ALA A 94 1.75 4.13 -9.24
C ALA A 94 2.25 3.01 -8.30
N ILE A 95 2.62 1.84 -8.86
CA ILE A 95 3.21 0.73 -8.08
C ILE A 95 4.46 1.20 -7.36
N ILE A 96 5.39 1.86 -8.06
CA ILE A 96 6.65 2.33 -7.46
C ILE A 96 6.36 3.33 -6.34
N ALA A 97 5.48 4.31 -6.57
CA ALA A 97 5.12 5.30 -5.57
C ALA A 97 4.43 4.67 -4.35
N HIS A 98 3.59 3.66 -4.56
CA HIS A 98 2.87 2.97 -3.50
C HIS A 98 3.79 2.05 -2.67
N VAL A 99 4.64 1.27 -3.32
CA VAL A 99 5.69 0.48 -2.65
C VAL A 99 6.61 1.38 -1.84
N PHE A 100 7.01 2.53 -2.39
CA PHE A 100 7.83 3.50 -1.68
C PHE A 100 7.10 4.07 -0.45
N ASN A 101 5.84 4.47 -0.59
CA ASN A 101 5.03 4.99 0.50
C ASN A 101 4.86 3.95 1.63
N ASN A 102 4.50 2.71 1.29
CA ASN A 102 4.38 1.64 2.28
C ASN A 102 5.72 1.30 2.92
N GLY A 103 6.81 1.34 2.16
CA GLY A 103 8.16 1.17 2.69
C GLY A 103 8.49 2.22 3.74
N LEU A 104 8.22 3.50 3.43
CA LEU A 104 8.44 4.60 4.36
C LEU A 104 7.60 4.40 5.64
N THR A 105 6.31 4.11 5.51
CA THR A 105 5.43 3.84 6.65
C THR A 105 5.91 2.65 7.48
N PHE A 106 6.31 1.56 6.84
CA PHE A 106 6.81 0.35 7.51
C PHE A 106 8.08 0.64 8.33
N PHE A 107 9.06 1.33 7.74
CA PHE A 107 10.30 1.67 8.44
C PHE A 107 10.09 2.73 9.54
N SER A 108 9.22 3.72 9.31
CA SER A 108 8.83 4.69 10.34
C SER A 108 8.18 4.00 11.54
N TYR A 109 7.24 3.09 11.30
CA TYR A 109 6.60 2.32 12.36
C TYR A 109 7.61 1.42 13.10
N PHE A 110 8.48 0.73 12.36
CA PHE A 110 9.53 -0.09 12.95
C PHE A 110 10.50 0.72 13.83
N TYR A 111 10.90 1.90 13.38
CA TYR A 111 11.75 2.81 14.15
C TYR A 111 11.06 3.26 15.44
N LEU A 112 9.80 3.68 15.37
CA LEU A 112 9.03 4.10 16.54
C LEU A 112 8.91 2.98 17.57
N LEU A 113 8.63 1.74 17.15
CA LEU A 113 8.54 0.59 18.04
C LEU A 113 9.84 0.23 18.78
N GLN A 114 11.00 0.70 18.30
CA GLN A 114 12.29 0.46 18.97
C GLN A 114 12.63 1.51 20.03
N HIS A 115 11.93 2.65 20.03
CA HIS A 115 12.26 3.82 20.84
C HIS A 115 11.18 4.14 21.89
N PHE A 116 10.23 3.23 22.10
CA PHE A 116 9.26 3.20 23.20
C PHE A 116 9.31 1.82 23.87
#